data_AF-A0A7K9JCH3-F1
#
_entry.id   AF-A0A7K9JCH3-F1
#
_cell.length_a   1.000
_cell.length_b   1.000
_cell.length_c   1.000
_cell.angle_alpha   90.00
_cell.angle_beta   90.00
_cell.angle_gamma   90.00
#
_symmetry.space_group_name_H-M   'P 1'
#
loop_
_entity.id
_entity.type
_entity.pdbx_description
1 polymer ?
#
loop_
_entity_poly.entity_id
_entity_poly.type
_entity_poly.pdbx_seq_one_letter_code
_entity_poly.pdbx_strand_id
1 'polypeptide(L)'
;TAAHCFDPIRKIGMVYVVIGATQLTKPGPGAQLRRIKKLVRHEHYNKSDKSNDIALLELNKPVHCNPYTQLACVADPILKVAELQNCWVAGWG
;
A
#
# COMPACT_ATOMS: atom_id res chain seq x y z
N THR A 1 0.20 3.24 -2.04
CA THR A 1 -1.25 3.16 -1.69
C THR A 1 -1.91 4.44 -2.16
N ALA A 2 -3.25 4.52 -2.19
CA ALA A 2 -3.95 5.74 -2.55
C ALA A 2 -3.95 6.76 -1.39
N ALA A 3 -3.96 8.04 -1.72
CA ALA A 3 -4.02 9.12 -0.75
C ALA A 3 -5.41 9.22 -0.09
N HIS A 4 -6.48 9.01 -0.87
CA HIS A 4 -7.85 9.16 -0.40
C HIS A 4 -8.21 8.16 0.73
N CYS A 5 -7.53 7.01 0.81
CA CYS A 5 -7.72 6.04 1.90
C CYS A 5 -7.51 6.67 3.29
N PHE A 6 -6.76 7.77 3.36
CA PHE A 6 -6.42 8.47 4.60
C PHE A 6 -7.22 9.75 4.83
N ASP A 7 -8.15 10.12 3.94
CA ASP A 7 -9.05 11.26 4.15
C ASP A 7 -9.89 11.17 5.43
N PRO A 8 -10.44 10.00 5.83
CA PRO A 8 -11.21 9.90 7.08
C PRO A 8 -10.32 9.71 8.33
N ILE A 9 -9.02 9.47 8.16
CA ILE A 9 -8.12 9.06 9.24
C ILE A 9 -7.57 10.31 9.96
N ARG A 10 -7.99 10.49 11.23
CA ARG A 10 -7.49 11.59 12.08
C ARG A 10 -6.18 11.27 12.81
N LYS A 11 -5.96 10.01 13.19
CA LYS A 11 -4.80 9.56 14.00
C LYS A 11 -4.07 8.43 13.29
N ILE A 12 -3.05 8.78 12.51
CA ILE A 12 -2.32 7.79 11.69
C ILE A 12 -1.62 6.70 12.51
N GLY A 13 -1.18 7.01 13.74
CA GLY A 13 -0.52 6.04 14.62
C GLY A 13 -1.40 4.89 15.12
N MET A 14 -2.73 4.99 14.96
CA MET A 14 -3.67 3.90 15.24
C MET A 14 -3.84 2.94 14.06
N VAL A 15 -3.33 3.31 12.89
CA VAL A 15 -3.43 2.52 11.66
C VAL A 15 -2.25 1.57 11.58
N TYR A 16 -2.54 0.35 11.15
CA TYR A 16 -1.55 -0.68 10.92
C TYR A 16 -1.70 -1.26 9.51
N VAL A 17 -0.59 -1.76 8.99
CA VAL A 17 -0.50 -2.52 7.75
C VAL A 17 -0.31 -3.98 8.14
N VAL A 18 -1.12 -4.86 7.54
CA VAL A 18 -0.96 -6.31 7.63
C VAL A 18 -0.31 -6.77 6.32
N ILE A 19 0.88 -7.38 6.41
CA ILE A 19 1.65 -7.86 5.27
C ILE A 19 1.75 -9.38 5.35
N GLY A 20 1.74 -10.08 4.21
CA GLY A 20 1.91 -11.54 4.15
C GLY A 20 0.70 -12.35 4.59
N ALA A 21 -0.51 -11.77 4.51
CA ALA A 21 -1.77 -12.43 4.85
C ALA A 21 -2.58 -12.79 3.60
N THR A 22 -3.30 -13.90 3.67
CA THR A 22 -4.33 -14.29 2.67
C THR A 22 -5.74 -14.01 3.20
N GLN A 23 -5.98 -14.22 4.50
CA GLN A 23 -7.26 -13.97 5.17
C GLN A 23 -7.08 -12.93 6.27
N LEU A 24 -8.00 -11.96 6.39
CA LEU A 24 -7.85 -10.88 7.38
C LEU A 24 -8.18 -11.33 8.82
N THR A 25 -9.15 -12.22 9.00
CA THR A 25 -9.57 -12.71 10.33
C THR A 25 -8.61 -13.76 10.90
N LYS A 26 -7.92 -14.49 10.02
CA LYS A 26 -6.89 -15.48 10.36
C LYS A 26 -5.66 -15.28 9.46
N PRO A 27 -4.81 -14.27 9.75
CA PRO A 27 -3.70 -13.86 8.87
C PRO A 27 -2.68 -14.93 8.50
N GLY A 28 -2.55 -15.99 9.32
CA GLY A 28 -1.62 -17.07 9.09
C GLY A 28 -0.19 -16.77 9.57
N PRO A 29 0.72 -17.75 9.49
CA PRO A 29 2.05 -17.67 10.11
C PRO A 29 3.01 -16.70 9.39
N GLY A 30 2.76 -16.40 8.11
CA GLY A 30 3.56 -15.44 7.34
C GLY A 30 3.25 -13.97 7.64
N ALA A 31 2.17 -13.71 8.39
CA ALA A 31 1.64 -12.37 8.57
C ALA A 31 2.49 -11.51 9.51
N GLN A 32 2.69 -10.26 9.10
CA GLN A 32 3.44 -9.26 9.84
C GLN A 32 2.58 -8.00 10.00
N LEU A 33 2.45 -7.53 11.23
CA LEU A 33 1.75 -6.29 11.54
C LEU A 33 2.75 -5.16 11.78
N ARG A 34 2.54 -4.00 11.14
CA ARG A 34 3.36 -2.80 11.33
C ARG A 34 2.48 -1.57 11.54
N ARG A 35 2.84 -0.70 12.49
CA ARG A 35 2.17 0.59 12.63
C ARG A 35 2.77 1.59 11.65
N ILE A 36 1.96 2.55 11.23
CA ILE A 36 2.43 3.65 10.38
C ILE A 36 3.14 4.67 11.27
N LYS A 37 4.42 4.93 10.98
CA LYS A 37 5.22 5.99 11.61
C LYS A 37 4.95 7.34 10.96
N LYS A 38 4.91 7.36 9.62
CA LYS A 38 4.66 8.58 8.84
C LYS A 38 3.81 8.26 7.63
N LEU A 39 2.83 9.12 7.36
CA LEU A 39 2.06 9.15 6.12
C LEU A 39 2.54 10.34 5.31
N VAL A 40 2.90 10.10 4.05
CA VAL A 40 3.25 11.14 3.08
C VAL A 40 2.25 11.05 1.93
N ARG A 41 1.33 12.00 1.84
CA ARG A 41 0.45 12.15 0.67
C ARG A 41 1.18 12.96 -0.40
N HIS A 42 0.88 12.70 -1.66
CA HIS A 42 1.38 13.54 -2.75
C HIS A 42 1.01 15.01 -2.48
N GLU A 43 1.96 15.92 -2.67
CA GLU A 43 1.79 17.34 -2.35
C GLU A 43 0.65 18.00 -3.15
N HIS A 44 0.41 17.51 -4.35
CA HIS A 44 -0.67 17.94 -5.24
C HIS A 44 -1.91 17.02 -5.22
N TYR A 45 -2.07 16.15 -4.21
CA TYR A 45 -3.30 15.36 -4.08
C TYR A 45 -4.51 16.28 -3.92
N ASN A 46 -5.48 16.16 -4.82
CA ASN A 46 -6.75 16.87 -4.73
C ASN A 46 -7.88 15.90 -4.39
N LYS A 47 -8.54 16.16 -3.25
CA LYS A 47 -9.60 15.31 -2.74
C LYS A 47 -10.87 15.30 -3.61
N SER A 48 -11.14 16.38 -4.33
CA SER A 48 -12.37 16.58 -5.10
C SER A 48 -12.37 15.77 -6.39
N ASP A 49 -11.28 15.83 -7.16
CA ASP A 49 -11.14 15.14 -8.45
C ASP A 49 -10.26 13.88 -8.40
N LYS A 50 -9.66 13.59 -7.24
CA LYS A 50 -8.73 12.46 -7.02
C LYS A 50 -7.47 12.51 -7.90
N SER A 51 -7.10 13.68 -8.40
CA SER A 51 -5.80 13.84 -9.06
C SER A 51 -4.66 13.64 -8.06
N ASN A 52 -3.57 13.03 -8.54
CA ASN A 52 -2.39 12.66 -7.75
C ASN A 52 -2.71 11.80 -6.51
N ASP A 53 -3.65 10.85 -6.65
CA ASP A 53 -4.10 9.97 -5.57
C ASP A 53 -3.09 8.86 -5.22
N ILE A 54 -1.96 9.28 -4.66
CA ILE A 54 -0.88 8.41 -4.20
C ILE A 54 -0.35 8.86 -2.84
N ALA A 55 -0.05 7.89 -1.99
CA ALA A 55 0.59 8.08 -0.70
C ALA A 55 1.63 6.99 -0.40
N LEU A 56 2.68 7.41 0.32
CA LEU A 56 3.73 6.58 0.87
C LEU A 56 3.56 6.44 2.38
N LEU A 57 3.85 5.23 2.89
CA LEU A 57 3.77 4.90 4.30
C LEU A 57 5.16 4.52 4.80
N GLU A 58 5.70 5.28 5.74
CA GLU A 58 6.88 4.87 6.50
C GLU A 58 6.41 3.99 7.67
N LEU A 59 6.88 2.76 7.70
CA LEU A 59 6.53 1.81 8.76
C LEU A 59 7.42 2.03 10.00
N ASN A 60 6.87 1.74 11.19
CA ASN A 60 7.60 1.91 12.44
C ASN A 60 8.76 0.93 12.64
N LYS A 61 8.77 -0.20 11.91
CA LYS A 61 9.82 -1.22 11.92
C LYS A 61 9.94 -1.85 10.52
N PRO A 62 11.13 -2.35 10.13
CA PRO A 62 11.31 -3.07 8.87
C PRO A 62 10.37 -4.26 8.70
N VAL A 63 10.08 -4.60 7.45
CA VAL A 63 9.37 -5.83 7.07
C VAL A 63 10.40 -6.83 6.59
N HIS A 64 10.35 -8.06 7.11
CA HIS A 64 11.26 -9.11 6.67
C HIS A 64 10.64 -9.87 5.50
N CYS A 65 11.41 -10.04 4.42
CA CYS A 65 10.96 -10.86 3.30
C CYS A 65 10.91 -12.33 3.72
N ASN A 66 9.90 -13.05 3.23
CA ASN A 66 9.67 -14.46 3.49
C ASN A 66 8.83 -15.05 2.33
N PRO A 67 8.51 -16.36 2.29
CA PRO A 67 7.72 -16.94 1.21
C PRO A 67 6.33 -16.30 0.97
N TYR A 68 5.81 -15.55 1.94
CA TYR A 68 4.53 -14.84 1.89
C TYR A 68 4.68 -13.32 1.66
N THR A 69 5.90 -12.79 1.72
CA THR A 69 6.18 -11.35 1.65
C THR A 69 7.42 -11.11 0.79
N GLN A 70 7.20 -10.54 -0.39
CA GLN A 70 8.25 -10.16 -1.33
C GLN A 70 8.01 -8.73 -1.81
N LEU A 71 9.07 -8.07 -2.28
CA LEU A 71 8.95 -6.74 -2.87
C LEU A 71 8.38 -6.85 -4.30
N ALA A 72 7.51 -5.92 -4.64
CA ALA A 72 7.09 -5.72 -6.03
C ALA A 72 8.03 -4.71 -6.70
N CYS A 73 8.30 -4.91 -7.99
CA CYS A 73 8.96 -3.91 -8.82
C CYS A 73 7.99 -2.75 -9.09
N VAL A 74 8.52 -1.53 -9.09
CA VAL A 74 7.81 -0.37 -9.64
C VAL A 74 8.07 -0.33 -11.15
N ALA A 75 7.09 0.13 -11.92
CA ALA A 75 7.23 0.26 -13.36
C ALA A 75 8.39 1.19 -13.72
N ASP A 76 9.12 0.83 -14.78
CA ASP A 76 10.09 1.71 -15.40
C ASP A 76 9.37 2.95 -15.96
N PRO A 77 9.90 4.18 -15.79
CA PRO A 77 9.31 5.39 -16.36
C PRO A 77 9.04 5.32 -17.88
N ILE A 78 9.79 4.50 -18.63
CA ILE A 78 9.59 4.35 -20.08
C ILE A 78 8.63 3.21 -20.47
N LEU A 79 8.06 2.50 -19.48
CA LEU A 79 7.11 1.43 -19.74
C LEU A 79 5.83 1.96 -20.40
N LYS A 80 5.49 1.40 -21.56
CA LYS A 80 4.21 1.65 -22.21
C LYS A 80 3.21 0.58 -21.79
N VAL A 81 2.29 0.96 -20.91
CA VAL A 81 1.25 0.05 -20.40
C VAL A 81 0.42 -0.58 -21.52
N ALA A 82 0.20 0.13 -22.64
CA ALA A 82 -0.51 -0.40 -23.80
C ALA A 82 0.17 -1.61 -24.47
N GLU A 83 1.46 -1.83 -24.21
CA GLU A 83 2.21 -3.00 -24.69
C GLU A 83 2.04 -4.22 -23.77
N LEU A 84 1.44 -4.05 -22.59
CA LEU A 84 1.09 -5.15 -21.68
C LEU A 84 -0.21 -5.81 -22.13
N GLN A 85 -0.19 -7.12 -22.33
CA GLN A 85 -1.38 -7.87 -22.75
C GLN A 85 -2.35 -8.17 -21.59
N ASN A 86 -1.82 -8.45 -20.39
CA ASN A 86 -2.61 -8.83 -19.23
C ASN A 86 -2.09 -8.10 -17.98
N CYS A 87 -3.01 -7.54 -17.20
CA CYS A 87 -2.73 -6.90 -15.91
C CYS A 87 -3.61 -7.54 -14.82
N TRP A 88 -3.06 -7.77 -13.64
CA TRP A 88 -3.78 -8.40 -12.52
C TRP A 88 -3.89 -7.43 -11.35
N VAL A 89 -5.05 -7.43 -10.69
CA VAL A 89 -5.32 -6.69 -9.45
C VAL A 89 -5.85 -7.65 -8.40
N ALA A 90 -5.43 -7.46 -7.15
CA ALA A 90 -5.91 -8.24 -6.01
C ALA A 90 -6.18 -7.31 -4.82
N GLY A 91 -7.16 -7.67 -4.00
CA GLY A 91 -7.54 -6.93 -2.80
C GLY A 91 -8.65 -7.64 -2.03
N TRP A 92 -8.93 -7.15 -0.83
CA TRP A 92 -10.05 -7.58 0.03
C TRP A 92 -11.22 -6.58 -0.03
N GLY A 93 -11.46 -6.05 -1.24
CA GLY A 93 -12.44 -4.98 -1.50
C GLY A 93 -13.87 -5.35 -1.11
#